data_AF-A0ABD1CDB9-F1
#
_entry.id   AF-A0ABD1CDB9-F1
#
_cell.length_a   1.000
_cell.length_b   1.000
_cell.length_c   1.000
_cell.angle_alpha   90.00
_cell.angle_beta   90.00
_cell.angle_gamma   90.00
#
_symmetry.space_group_name_H-M   'P 1'
#
loop_
_entity.id
_entity.type
_entity.pdbx_description
1 polymer ?
#
loop_
_entity_poly.entity_id
_entity_poly.type
_entity_poly.pdbx_seq_one_letter_code
_entity_poly.pdbx_strand_id
1 'polypeptide(L)' 'TDLRFQSAAIAALQEASEAYLVGLFEDTNLCAIHAKRVTIMPKDIQLARRIRGERA' A
#
# COMPACT_ATOMS: atom_id res chain seq x y z
N THR A 1 4.73 -9.54 -28.05
CA THR A 1 4.83 -10.20 -26.74
C THR A 1 3.54 -10.95 -26.48
N ASP A 2 3.57 -12.28 -26.40
CA ASP A 2 2.40 -13.13 -26.07
C ASP A 2 2.64 -13.82 -24.72
N LEU A 3 2.60 -13.03 -23.64
CA LEU A 3 2.72 -13.53 -22.27
C LEU A 3 1.33 -13.81 -21.72
N ARG A 4 1.14 -15.01 -21.14
CA ARG A 4 -0.11 -15.42 -20.50
C ARG A 4 0.16 -15.82 -19.06
N PHE A 5 -0.78 -15.48 -18.19
CA PHE A 5 -0.74 -15.83 -16.77
C PHE A 5 -1.80 -16.88 -16.48
N GLN A 6 -1.47 -17.78 -15.56
CA GLN A 6 -2.46 -18.68 -14.99
C GLN A 6 -3.48 -17.88 -14.17
N SER A 7 -4.73 -18.31 -14.14
CA SER A 7 -5.77 -17.67 -13.32
C SER A 7 -5.37 -17.61 -11.84
N ALA A 8 -4.78 -18.69 -11.31
CA ALA A 8 -4.28 -18.75 -9.94
C ALA A 8 -3.12 -17.75 -9.68
N ALA A 9 -2.28 -17.48 -10.67
CA ALA A 9 -1.22 -16.48 -10.53
C ALA A 9 -1.79 -15.06 -10.43
N ILE A 10 -2.86 -14.76 -11.19
CA ILE A 10 -3.57 -13.48 -11.08
C ILE A 10 -4.26 -13.36 -9.72
N ALA A 11 -4.89 -14.42 -9.22
CA ALA A 11 -5.52 -14.42 -7.90
C ALA A 11 -4.48 -14.17 -6.79
N ALA A 12 -3.33 -14.84 -6.84
CA ALA A 12 -2.25 -14.61 -5.87
C ALA A 12 -1.72 -13.17 -5.88
N LEU A 13 -1.59 -12.56 -7.07
CA LEU A 13 -1.20 -11.15 -7.18
C LEU A 13 -2.27 -10.22 -6.61
N GLN A 14 -3.55 -10.53 -6.81
CA GLN A 14 -4.65 -9.75 -6.25
C GLN A 14 -4.61 -9.80 -4.72
N GLU A 15 -4.58 -10.99 -4.13
CA GLU A 15 -4.54 -11.17 -2.68
C GLU A 15 -3.35 -10.45 -2.04
N ALA A 16 -2.16 -10.60 -2.63
CA ALA A 16 -0.95 -9.93 -2.14
C ALA A 16 -1.07 -8.40 -2.27
N SER A 17 -1.65 -7.90 -3.37
CA SER A 17 -1.83 -6.46 -3.59
C SER A 17 -2.82 -5.86 -2.60
N GLU A 18 -3.94 -6.53 -2.34
CA GLU A 18 -4.93 -6.10 -1.35
C GLU A 18 -4.35 -6.09 0.06
N ALA A 19 -3.68 -7.17 0.48
CA ALA A 19 -3.03 -7.24 1.78
C ALA A 19 -1.99 -6.12 1.98
N TYR A 20 -1.18 -5.85 0.94
CA TYR A 20 -0.21 -4.77 0.97
C TYR A 20 -0.87 -3.39 1.09
N LEU A 21 -1.89 -3.11 0.27
CA LEU A 21 -2.58 -1.83 0.27
C LEU A 21 -3.33 -1.57 1.57
N VAL A 22 -3.98 -2.60 2.14
CA VAL A 22 -4.65 -2.51 3.45
C VAL A 22 -3.64 -2.09 4.51
N GLY A 23 -2.52 -2.82 4.63
CA GLY A 23 -1.49 -2.46 5.60
C GLY A 23 -0.91 -1.06 5.36
N LEU A 24 -0.65 -0.70 4.10
CA LEU A 24 -0.13 0.64 3.77
C LEU A 24 -1.11 1.75 4.18
N PHE A 25 -2.42 1.54 4.00
CA PHE A 25 -3.43 2.50 4.40
C PHE A 25 -3.63 2.57 5.92
N GLU A 26 -3.41 1.48 6.66
CA GLU A 26 -3.37 1.50 8.13
C GLU A 26 -2.27 2.44 8.63
N ASP A 27 -1.04 2.30 8.11
CA ASP A 27 0.09 3.17 8.49
C ASP A 27 -0.10 4.61 8.00
N THR A 28 -0.68 4.79 6.81
CA THR A 28 -1.03 6.11 6.28
C THR A 28 -2.03 6.83 7.19
N ASN A 29 -3.03 6.10 7.69
CA ASN A 29 -4.01 6.65 8.64
C ASN A 29 -3.33 7.04 9.96
N LEU A 30 -2.42 6.22 10.48
CA LEU A 30 -1.62 6.58 11.66
C LEU A 30 -0.81 7.86 11.44
N CYS A 31 -0.21 8.04 10.26
CA CYS A 31 0.50 9.28 9.90
C CYS A 31 -0.42 10.50 9.88
N ALA A 32 -1.65 10.37 9.35
CA ALA A 32 -2.64 11.45 9.35
C ALA A 32 -3.08 11.82 10.78
N ILE A 33 -3.35 10.82 11.63
CA ILE A 33 -3.72 11.00 13.04
C ILE A 33 -2.59 11.67 13.81
N HIS A 34 -1.34 11.23 13.63
CA HIS A 34 -0.17 11.84 14.24
C HIS A 34 -0.06 13.34 13.88
N ALA A 35 -0.44 13.70 12.64
CA ALA A 35 -0.49 15.07 12.17
C ALA A 35 -1.80 15.82 12.50
N LYS A 36 -2.64 15.31 13.42
CA LYS A 36 -3.93 15.88 13.86
C LYS A 36 -4.93 16.11 12.72
N ARG A 37 -4.96 15.23 11.73
CA ARG A 37 -5.92 15.24 10.61
C ARG A 37 -6.73 13.94 10.58
N VAL A 38 -7.90 14.01 9.93
CA VAL A 38 -8.75 12.85 9.63
C VAL A 38 -8.60 12.43 8.16
N THR A 39 -8.52 13.39 7.24
CA THR A 39 -8.30 13.10 5.81
C THR A 39 -6.83 12.78 5.55
N ILE A 40 -6.58 11.58 5.01
CA ILE A 40 -5.26 11.17 4.52
C ILE A 40 -4.86 11.98 3.29
N MET A 41 -3.56 12.22 3.14
CA MET A 41 -2.98 12.99 2.03
C MET A 41 -1.83 12.20 1.39
N PRO A 42 -1.43 12.50 0.13
CA PRO A 42 -0.31 11.81 -0.52
C PRO A 42 1.00 11.81 0.29
N LYS A 43 1.27 12.88 1.07
CA LYS A 43 2.43 12.97 1.96
C LYS A 43 2.43 11.91 3.08
N ASP A 44 1.26 11.47 3.52
CA ASP A 44 1.12 10.45 4.58
C ASP A 44 1.52 9.08 4.02
N ILE A 45 1.11 8.77 2.78
CA ILE A 45 1.50 7.55 2.07
C ILE A 45 3.01 7.54 1.84
N GLN A 46 3.57 8.66 1.35
CA GLN A 46 5.01 8.78 1.12
C GLN A 46 5.81 8.58 2.41
N LEU A 47 5.32 9.13 3.54
CA LEU A 47 5.94 8.94 4.84
C LEU A 47 5.81 7.50 5.33
N ALA A 48 4.63 6.89 5.24
CA ALA A 48 4.40 5.50 5.62
C ALA A 48 5.34 4.53 4.89
N ARG A 49 5.47 4.68 3.57
CA ARG A 49 6.43 3.89 2.76
C ARG A 49 7.88 4.08 3.20
N ARG A 50 8.27 5.32 3.51
CA ARG A 50 9.62 5.63 4.02
C ARG A 50 9.87 4.98 5.38
N ILE A 51 8.89 4.99 6.28
CA ILE A 51 8.98 4.35 7.60
C ILE A 51 9.07 2.82 7.48
N ARG A 52 8.32 2.23 6.53
CA ARG A 52 8.40 0.80 6.19
C ARG A 52 9.76 0.36 5.62
N GLY A 53 10.63 1.31 5.26
CA GLY A 53 11.91 1.03 4.63
C GLY A 53 11.79 0.59 3.16
N GLU A 54 10.63 0.82 2.53
CA GLU A 54 10.46 0.58 1.10
C GLU A 54 11.36 1.56 0.32
N ARG A 55 12.22 1.02 -0.54
CA ARG A 55 13.09 1.84 -1.38
C ARG A 55 12.25 2.52 -2.48
N ALA A 56 12.62 3.76 -2.78
CA ALA A 56 12.17 4.44 -4.00
C ALA A 56 12.83 3.82 -5.23
#